data_AF-A0A965MTW3-F1
#
_entry.id   AF-A0A965MTW3-F1
#
_cell.length_a   1.000
_cell.length_b   1.000
_cell.length_c   1.000
_cell.angle_alpha   90.00
_cell.angle_beta   90.00
_cell.angle_gamma   90.00
#
_symmetry.space_group_name_H-M   'P 1'
#
loop_
_entity.id
_entity.type
_entity.pdbx_description
1 polymer ?
#
loop_
_entity_poly.entity_id
_entity_poly.type
_entity_poly.pdbx_seq_one_letter_code
_entity_poly.pdbx_strand_id
1 'polypeptide(L)'
;MSEQSSGQHDPAGQASAGTVAVVTDSTASLPAEMIAKYGITVVPVCVIIGDTSYDEGAGITPAKVAAQLVAGAKVSTSRPSP
;
A
#
# COMPACT_ATOMS: atom_id res chain seq x y z
N MET A 1 57.96 -15.05 2.44
CA MET A 1 56.89 -14.92 3.45
C MET A 1 56.68 -13.43 3.67
N SER A 2 55.69 -12.86 2.99
CA SER A 2 55.29 -11.45 3.12
C SER A 2 53.78 -11.37 2.92
N GLU A 3 53.14 -11.09 4.04
CA GLU A 3 51.89 -10.38 4.33
C GLU A 3 50.76 -10.27 3.29
N GLN A 4 49.57 -10.57 3.82
CA GLN A 4 48.27 -10.58 3.17
C GLN A 4 47.85 -9.19 2.69
N SER A 5 47.47 -9.11 1.42
CA SER A 5 46.65 -8.02 0.88
C SER A 5 45.19 -8.31 1.25
N SER A 6 44.74 -7.76 2.39
CA SER A 6 43.32 -7.67 2.71
C SER A 6 42.82 -6.34 2.17
N GLY A 7 42.27 -6.37 0.96
CA GLY A 7 41.50 -5.27 0.40
C GLY A 7 40.33 -4.96 1.34
N GLN A 8 40.43 -3.80 1.98
CA GLN A 8 39.41 -3.16 2.78
C GLN A 8 38.08 -3.17 2.00
N HIS A 9 37.06 -3.83 2.55
CA HIS A 9 35.69 -3.69 2.06
C HIS A 9 35.19 -2.32 2.51
N ASP A 10 35.13 -1.37 1.59
CA ASP A 10 34.48 -0.08 1.80
C ASP A 10 33.00 -0.34 2.15
N PRO A 11 32.52 -0.08 3.39
CA PRO A 11 31.09 -0.11 3.63
C PRO A 11 30.52 1.07 2.84
N ALA A 12 29.54 0.74 1.99
CA ALA A 12 28.76 1.65 1.16
C ALA A 12 28.72 3.09 1.70
N GLY A 13 29.05 4.03 0.81
CA GLY A 13 29.01 5.46 1.07
C GLY A 13 27.76 5.85 1.86
N GLN A 14 27.97 6.63 2.92
CA GLN A 14 26.91 7.21 3.73
C GLN A 14 26.02 8.05 2.81
N ALA A 15 24.92 7.45 2.34
CA ALA A 15 23.78 8.21 1.87
C ALA A 15 23.35 9.10 3.03
N SER A 16 23.23 10.41 2.82
CA SER A 16 22.49 11.26 3.76
C SER A 16 21.18 10.53 4.04
N ALA A 17 20.90 10.24 5.31
CA ALA A 17 19.75 9.42 5.68
C ALA A 17 18.47 10.18 5.33
N GLY A 18 18.03 10.02 4.08
CA GLY A 18 16.76 10.52 3.60
C GLY A 18 15.65 9.91 4.45
N THR A 19 14.59 10.66 4.66
CA THR A 19 13.42 10.13 5.35
C THR A 19 12.80 9.01 4.52
N VAL A 20 12.73 7.81 5.07
CA VAL A 20 12.02 6.67 4.48
C VAL A 20 10.59 6.68 5.00
N ALA A 21 9.61 6.54 4.10
CA ALA A 21 8.19 6.46 4.44
C ALA A 21 7.60 5.13 3.95
N VAL A 22 6.59 4.63 4.66
CA VAL A 22 5.81 3.44 4.27
C VAL A 22 4.45 3.90 3.76
N VAL A 23 4.14 3.52 2.53
CA VAL A 23 2.86 3.80 1.88
C VAL A 23 2.27 2.47 1.41
N THR A 24 0.99 2.26 1.67
CA THR A 24 0.23 1.10 1.20
C THR A 24 -1.14 1.54 0.72
N ASP A 25 -1.88 0.63 0.08
CA ASP A 25 -3.28 0.85 -0.24
C ASP A 25 -4.20 0.25 0.84
N SER A 26 -5.47 0.63 0.80
CA SER A 26 -6.49 0.19 1.75
C SER A 26 -6.71 -1.33 1.76
N THR A 27 -6.33 -2.05 0.70
CA THR A 27 -6.56 -3.50 0.59
C THR A 27 -5.68 -4.30 1.54
N ALA A 28 -4.60 -3.70 2.06
CA ALA A 28 -3.79 -4.25 3.15
C ALA A 28 -4.60 -4.50 4.44
N SER A 29 -5.80 -3.90 4.58
CA SER A 29 -6.72 -4.12 5.69
C SER A 29 -6.08 -3.94 7.08
N LEU A 30 -5.16 -2.99 7.20
CA LEU A 30 -4.42 -2.73 8.43
C LEU A 30 -5.33 -2.15 9.53
N PRO A 31 -5.18 -2.58 10.80
CA PRO A 31 -5.85 -1.95 11.92
C PRO A 31 -5.45 -0.47 12.08
N ALA A 32 -6.40 0.39 12.46
CA ALA A 32 -6.18 1.83 12.64
C ALA A 32 -5.08 2.16 13.66
N GLU A 33 -4.96 1.35 14.73
CA GLU A 33 -3.89 1.47 15.72
C GLU A 33 -2.48 1.26 15.12
N MET A 34 -2.35 0.39 14.13
CA MET A 34 -1.08 0.10 13.45
C MET A 34 -0.70 1.27 12.53
N ILE A 35 -1.68 1.78 11.78
CA ILE A 35 -1.52 2.96 10.93
C ILE A 35 -1.00 4.14 11.75
N ALA A 36 -1.65 4.43 12.89
CA ALA A 36 -1.26 5.51 13.78
C ALA A 36 0.10 5.28 14.44
N LYS A 37 0.37 4.06 14.91
CA LYS A 37 1.62 3.71 15.60
C LYS A 37 2.86 3.86 14.72
N TYR A 38 2.76 3.52 13.44
CA TYR A 38 3.89 3.48 12.52
C TYR A 38 3.91 4.63 11.51
N GLY A 39 2.92 5.52 11.53
CA GLY A 39 2.84 6.63 10.57
C GLY A 39 2.70 6.16 9.13
N ILE A 40 1.94 5.07 8.90
CA ILE A 40 1.74 4.49 7.57
C ILE A 40 0.73 5.34 6.80
N THR A 41 1.07 5.76 5.59
CA THR A 41 0.09 6.41 4.71
C THR A 41 -0.71 5.33 3.97
N VAL A 42 -2.03 5.40 4.07
CA VAL A 42 -2.95 4.50 3.35
C VAL A 42 -3.63 5.26 2.21
N VAL A 43 -3.49 4.77 1.00
CA VAL A 43 -4.13 5.31 -0.20
C VAL A 43 -5.42 4.51 -0.49
N PRO A 44 -6.61 5.14 -0.56
CA PRO A 44 -7.83 4.42 -0.89
C PRO A 44 -7.83 3.94 -2.34
N VAL A 45 -8.52 2.84 -2.61
CA VAL A 45 -8.80 2.39 -3.99
C VAL A 45 -10.23 2.71 -4.37
N CYS A 46 -10.53 2.66 -5.67
CA CYS A 46 -11.88 2.88 -6.18
C CYS A 46 -12.53 1.54 -6.52
N VAL A 47 -13.81 1.36 -6.15
CA VAL A 47 -14.60 0.18 -6.49
C VAL A 47 -15.55 0.52 -7.63
N ILE A 48 -15.52 -0.29 -8.68
CA ILE A 48 -16.38 -0.15 -9.86
C ILE A 48 -17.40 -1.28 -9.86
N ILE A 49 -18.69 -0.95 -9.92
CA ILE A 49 -19.79 -1.91 -10.02
C ILE A 49 -20.61 -1.57 -11.27
N GLY A 50 -20.60 -2.48 -12.24
CA GLY A 50 -21.09 -2.18 -13.59
C GLY A 50 -20.30 -1.02 -14.19
N ASP A 51 -20.99 0.10 -14.45
CA ASP A 51 -20.41 1.32 -15.01
C ASP A 51 -20.27 2.46 -13.98
N THR A 52 -20.53 2.17 -12.69
CA THR A 52 -20.47 3.18 -11.62
C THR A 52 -19.22 3.03 -10.77
N SER A 53 -18.47 4.12 -10.60
CA SER A 53 -17.30 4.21 -9.74
C SER A 53 -17.68 4.74 -8.35
N TYR A 54 -17.11 4.14 -7.31
CA TYR A 54 -17.34 4.50 -5.92
C TYR A 54 -16.01 4.69 -5.19
N ASP A 55 -15.86 5.83 -4.53
CA ASP A 55 -14.74 6.05 -3.63
C ASP A 55 -14.92 5.23 -2.36
N GLU A 56 -13.85 4.58 -1.92
CA GLU A 56 -13.86 3.82 -0.68
C GLU A 56 -14.17 4.71 0.53
N GLY A 57 -15.10 4.24 1.37
CA GLY A 57 -15.57 4.98 2.54
C GLY A 57 -16.52 6.14 2.22
N ALA A 58 -16.59 6.61 0.97
CA ALA A 58 -17.47 7.68 0.51
C ALA A 58 -18.37 7.18 -0.63
N GLY A 59 -19.38 6.38 -0.29
CA GLY A 59 -20.41 5.92 -1.24
C GLY A 59 -20.55 4.40 -1.38
N ILE A 60 -19.57 3.64 -0.88
CA ILE A 60 -19.65 2.18 -0.82
C ILE A 60 -19.01 1.59 0.45
N THR A 61 -19.66 0.57 1.00
CA THR A 61 -19.19 -0.19 2.18
C THR A 61 -18.82 -1.60 1.78
N PRO A 62 -17.93 -2.29 2.54
CA PRO A 62 -17.58 -3.69 2.27
C PRO A 62 -18.81 -4.62 2.18
N ALA A 63 -19.80 -4.40 3.06
CA ALA A 63 -21.06 -5.15 3.04
C ALA A 63 -21.84 -4.96 1.74
N LYS A 64 -21.88 -3.74 1.19
CA LYS A 64 -22.54 -3.45 -0.09
C LYS A 64 -21.79 -4.08 -1.27
N VAL A 65 -20.45 -4.06 -1.25
CA VAL A 65 -19.63 -4.76 -2.27
C VAL A 65 -19.92 -6.26 -2.23
N ALA A 66 -19.91 -6.87 -1.04
CA ALA A 66 -20.20 -8.28 -0.87
C ALA A 66 -21.60 -8.66 -1.39
N ALA A 67 -22.61 -7.85 -1.10
CA ALA A 67 -23.97 -8.07 -1.61
C ALA A 67 -24.04 -8.04 -3.14
N GLN A 68 -23.31 -7.13 -3.79
CA GLN A 68 -23.26 -7.03 -5.26
C GLN A 68 -22.53 -8.23 -5.89
N LEU A 69 -21.45 -8.71 -5.27
CA LEU A 69 -20.77 -9.95 -5.68
C LEU A 69 -21.70 -11.15 -5.59
N VAL A 70 -22.45 -11.30 -4.49
CA VAL A 70 -23.44 -12.39 -4.32
C VAL A 70 -24.56 -12.30 -5.35
N ALA A 71 -24.98 -11.09 -5.71
CA ALA A 71 -25.97 -10.84 -6.76
C ALA A 71 -25.44 -11.11 -8.19
N GLY A 72 -24.16 -11.44 -8.36
CA GLY A 72 -23.54 -11.70 -9.65
C GLY A 72 -23.19 -10.45 -10.46
N ALA A 73 -23.16 -9.27 -9.82
CA ALA A 73 -22.75 -8.05 -10.48
C ALA A 73 -21.27 -8.11 -10.88
N LYS A 74 -20.94 -7.48 -12.00
CA LYS A 74 -19.54 -7.27 -12.39
C LYS A 74 -18.93 -6.22 -11.46
N VAL A 75 -17.98 -6.66 -10.63
CA VAL A 75 -17.24 -5.79 -9.71
C VAL A 75 -15.76 -5.83 -10.09
N SER A 76 -15.12 -4.66 -10.15
CA SER A 76 -13.69 -4.51 -10.36
C SER A 76 -13.14 -3.36 -9.53
N THR A 77 -11.81 -3.28 -9.43
CA THR A 77 -11.13 -2.16 -8.78
C THR A 77 -10.17 -1.49 -9.77
N SER A 78 -9.88 -0.21 -9.57
CA SER A 78 -8.83 0.49 -10.29
C SER A 78 -7.62 0.72 -9.38
N ARG A 79 -6.45 0.91 -9.99
CA ARG A 79 -5.28 1.40 -9.25
C ARG A 79 -5.54 2.85 -8.80
N PRO A 80 -4.97 3.27 -7.66
CA PRO A 80 -4.96 4.67 -7.27
C PRO A 80 -4.31 5.54 -8.36
N SER A 81 -4.75 6.79 -8.48
CA SER A 81 -4.08 7.77 -9.33
C SER A 81 -2.67 8.07 -8.79
N PRO A 82 -1.64 8.16 -9.64
CA PRO A 82 -0.30 8.59 -9.24
C PRO A 82 -0.25 10.00 -8.66
#